data_AF-A0A0F7W8E2-F1
#
_entry.id   AF-A0A0F7W8E2-F1
#
_cell.length_a   1.000
_cell.length_b   1.000
_cell.length_c   1.000
_cell.angle_alpha   90.00
_cell.angle_beta   90.00
_cell.angle_gamma   90.00
#
_symmetry.space_group_name_H-M   'P 1'
#
loop_
_entity.id
_entity.type
_entity.pdbx_description
1 polymer ?
#
loop_
_entity_poly.entity_id
_entity_poly.type
_entity_poly.pdbx_seq_one_letter_code
_entity_poly.pdbx_strand_id
1 'polypeptide(L)'
;MLTSMDAYQDSYRFRLTIEPAALLEPGFVLDREALETARAQQRRLVDGDIRTIGNAQLYDLNSRFHEAVMACSRNTFFIDALRRVDRLRRLMEYRRSLQRDRALVRCAEHVEIADLLLAGKRAEASAYLREHLSSVGVEKASRPDG
;
A
#
# COMPACT_ATOMS: atom_id res chain seq x y z
N MET A 1 6.68 -17.83 16.65
CA MET A 1 7.30 -17.37 15.38
C MET A 1 6.17 -16.97 14.43
N LEU A 2 6.12 -15.72 13.96
CA LEU A 2 5.11 -15.21 13.02
C LEU A 2 5.40 -15.77 11.61
N THR A 3 5.15 -17.06 11.38
CA THR A 3 5.20 -17.70 10.06
C THR A 3 3.83 -18.20 9.60
N SER A 4 2.77 -17.91 10.36
CA SER A 4 1.41 -18.35 10.06
C SER A 4 0.64 -17.35 9.21
N MET A 5 -0.44 -17.82 8.57
CA MET A 5 -1.40 -16.98 7.87
C MET A 5 -2.04 -15.93 8.79
N ASP A 6 -2.13 -16.19 10.09
CA ASP A 6 -2.73 -15.28 11.08
C ASP A 6 -1.88 -14.01 11.22
N ALA A 7 -0.55 -14.17 11.32
CA ALA A 7 0.40 -13.06 11.35
C ALA A 7 0.27 -12.14 10.12
N TYR A 8 -0.05 -12.72 8.98
CA TYR A 8 -0.27 -11.99 7.73
C TYR A 8 -1.61 -11.26 7.74
N GLN A 9 -2.68 -11.88 8.22
CA GLN A 9 -3.98 -11.24 8.38
C GLN A 9 -3.92 -10.09 9.40
N ASP A 10 -3.27 -10.30 10.53
CA ASP A 10 -3.01 -9.27 11.55
C ASP A 10 -2.27 -8.08 10.96
N SER A 11 -1.32 -8.33 10.05
CA SER A 11 -0.60 -7.27 9.36
C SER A 11 -1.54 -6.38 8.53
N TYR A 12 -2.52 -6.95 7.82
CA TYR A 12 -3.52 -6.17 7.08
C TYR A 12 -4.47 -5.41 8.00
N ARG A 13 -4.93 -6.05 9.08
CA ARG A 13 -5.78 -5.39 10.09
C ARG A 13 -5.07 -4.20 10.73
N PHE A 14 -3.79 -4.35 11.00
CA PHE A 14 -2.97 -3.29 11.56
C PHE A 14 -2.80 -2.14 10.56
N ARG A 15 -2.46 -2.43 9.29
CA ARG A 15 -2.40 -1.43 8.21
C ARG A 15 -3.72 -0.67 8.03
N LEU A 16 -4.85 -1.37 8.07
CA LEU A 16 -6.20 -0.79 8.02
C LEU A 16 -6.48 0.21 9.15
N THR A 17 -5.80 0.05 10.28
CA THR A 17 -5.90 0.95 11.42
C THR A 17 -5.00 2.17 11.24
N ILE A 18 -3.73 1.93 10.90
CA ILE A 18 -2.71 2.98 10.97
C ILE A 18 -2.62 3.86 9.72
N GLU A 19 -2.81 3.29 8.51
CA GLU A 19 -2.53 4.07 7.31
C GLU A 19 -3.58 5.14 7.03
N PRO A 20 -4.90 4.83 7.07
CA PRO A 20 -5.92 5.88 6.92
C PRO A 20 -5.80 6.96 7.99
N ALA A 21 -5.50 6.58 9.25
CA ALA A 21 -5.33 7.52 10.34
C ALA A 21 -4.15 8.48 10.10
N ALA A 22 -3.05 7.99 9.53
CA ALA A 22 -1.88 8.81 9.22
C ALA A 22 -2.20 9.97 8.25
N LEU A 23 -3.12 9.76 7.29
CA LEU A 23 -3.57 10.83 6.38
C LEU A 23 -4.35 11.94 7.10
N LEU A 24 -4.94 11.63 8.25
CA LEU A 24 -5.76 12.54 9.05
C LEU A 24 -5.00 13.22 10.18
N GLU A 25 -3.71 12.92 10.36
CA GLU A 25 -2.91 13.52 11.42
C GLU A 25 -2.92 15.06 11.32
N PRO A 26 -3.04 15.79 12.44
CA PRO A 26 -3.02 17.25 12.43
C PRO A 26 -1.72 17.82 11.83
N GLY A 27 -0.60 17.12 12.01
CA GLY A 27 0.73 17.50 11.51
C GLY A 27 1.02 17.07 10.07
N PHE A 28 0.02 16.59 9.33
CA PHE A 28 0.22 16.13 7.96
C PHE A 28 0.73 17.26 7.05
N VAL A 29 1.84 17.00 6.36
CA VAL A 29 2.42 17.88 5.35
C VAL A 29 2.72 17.04 4.12
N LEU A 30 2.13 17.40 2.99
CA LEU A 30 2.32 16.70 1.73
C LEU A 30 3.76 16.89 1.23
N ASP A 31 4.50 15.80 1.08
CA ASP A 31 5.72 15.78 0.26
C ASP A 31 5.31 15.55 -1.20
N ARG A 32 5.11 16.66 -1.92
CA ARG A 32 4.61 16.65 -3.30
C ARG A 32 5.56 15.90 -4.24
N GLU A 33 6.86 16.14 -4.14
CA GLU A 33 7.85 15.52 -5.03
C GLU A 33 7.91 14.00 -4.84
N ALA A 34 7.95 13.56 -3.57
CA ALA A 34 7.96 12.13 -3.26
C ALA A 34 6.67 11.44 -3.75
N LEU A 35 5.51 12.08 -3.54
CA LEU A 35 4.23 11.50 -3.96
C LEU A 35 4.06 11.49 -5.48
N GLU A 36 4.46 12.54 -6.19
CA GLU A 36 4.45 12.58 -7.67
C GLU A 36 5.36 11.51 -8.26
N THR A 37 6.54 11.30 -7.66
CA THR A 37 7.45 10.22 -8.04
C THR A 37 6.81 8.84 -7.85
N ALA A 38 6.21 8.59 -6.68
CA ALA A 38 5.54 7.32 -6.39
C ALA A 38 4.33 7.10 -7.31
N ARG A 39 3.54 8.15 -7.58
CA ARG A 39 2.42 8.13 -8.52
C ARG A 39 2.87 7.78 -9.93
N ALA A 40 3.94 8.40 -10.42
CA ALA A 40 4.48 8.12 -11.75
C ALA A 40 4.96 6.66 -11.87
N GLN A 41 5.55 6.11 -10.82
CA GLN A 41 5.92 4.69 -10.76
C GLN A 41 4.69 3.78 -10.87
N GLN A 42 3.61 4.07 -10.13
CA GLN A 42 2.36 3.31 -10.18
C GLN A 42 1.67 3.45 -11.55
N ARG A 43 1.70 4.64 -12.15
CA ARG A 43 1.15 4.88 -13.50
C ARG A 43 1.86 4.03 -14.57
N ARG A 44 3.20 3.93 -14.53
CA ARG A 44 3.94 3.05 -15.47
C ARG A 44 3.55 1.58 -15.35
N LEU A 45 3.27 1.11 -14.13
CA LEU A 45 2.72 -0.24 -13.91
C LEU A 45 1.37 -0.40 -14.60
N VAL A 46 0.49 0.59 -14.44
CA VAL A 46 -0.83 0.61 -15.11
C VAL A 46 -0.70 0.61 -16.64
N ASP A 47 0.26 1.35 -17.17
CA ASP A 47 0.45 1.54 -18.61
C ASP A 47 1.13 0.34 -19.30
N GLY A 48 1.56 -0.67 -18.55
CA GLY A 48 2.00 -1.95 -19.12
C GLY A 48 3.12 -2.67 -18.37
N ASP A 49 3.92 -1.96 -17.57
CA ASP A 49 5.08 -2.55 -16.88
C ASP A 49 4.67 -3.70 -15.94
N ILE A 50 3.42 -3.71 -15.48
CA ILE A 50 2.87 -4.78 -14.62
C ILE A 50 3.00 -6.18 -15.24
N ARG A 51 3.06 -6.27 -16.57
CA ARG A 51 3.11 -7.54 -17.32
C ARG A 51 4.48 -8.21 -17.27
N THR A 52 5.55 -7.44 -17.10
CA THR A 52 6.94 -7.93 -17.16
C THR A 52 7.68 -7.81 -15.84
N ILE A 53 7.25 -6.92 -14.94
CA ILE A 53 7.90 -6.66 -13.66
C ILE A 53 7.94 -7.91 -12.75
N GLY A 54 9.09 -8.15 -12.11
CA GLY A 54 9.23 -9.21 -11.12
C GLY A 54 8.41 -8.94 -9.85
N ASN A 55 7.95 -10.00 -9.17
CA ASN A 55 7.12 -9.88 -7.96
C ASN A 55 7.79 -9.07 -6.83
N ALA A 56 9.10 -9.25 -6.66
CA ALA A 56 9.87 -8.51 -5.66
C ALA A 56 9.90 -7.01 -5.96
N GLN A 57 10.10 -6.63 -7.23
CA GLN A 57 10.12 -5.24 -7.63
C GLN A 57 8.73 -4.60 -7.55
N LEU A 58 7.67 -5.34 -7.91
CA LEU A 58 6.30 -4.90 -7.72
C LEU A 58 5.98 -4.64 -6.24
N TYR A 59 6.38 -5.55 -5.36
CA TYR A 59 6.22 -5.37 -3.92
C TYR A 59 6.93 -4.10 -3.45
N ASP A 60 8.17 -3.89 -3.90
CA ASP A 60 8.98 -2.73 -3.50
C ASP A 60 8.36 -1.41 -3.94
N LEU A 61 7.81 -1.34 -5.16
CA LEU A 61 7.09 -0.16 -5.64
C LEU A 61 5.82 0.12 -4.84
N ASN A 62 5.09 -0.93 -4.44
CA ASN A 62 3.89 -0.78 -3.63
C ASN A 62 4.22 -0.35 -2.19
N SER A 63 5.22 -0.96 -1.56
CA SER A 63 5.69 -0.54 -0.22
C SER A 63 6.18 0.91 -0.23
N ARG A 64 6.97 1.30 -1.23
CA ARG A 64 7.44 2.70 -1.37
C ARG A 64 6.29 3.69 -1.52
N PHE A 65 5.22 3.31 -2.23
CA PHE A 65 4.02 4.13 -2.33
C PHE A 65 3.40 4.38 -0.96
N HIS A 66 3.13 3.32 -0.19
CA HIS A 66 2.56 3.44 1.15
C HIS A 66 3.50 4.20 2.10
N GLU A 67 4.81 3.97 2.03
CA GLU A 67 5.79 4.72 2.82
C GLU A 67 5.78 6.22 2.49
N ALA A 68 5.69 6.61 1.22
CA ALA A 68 5.61 8.02 0.80
C ALA A 68 4.34 8.70 1.34
N VAL A 69 3.21 8.00 1.26
CA VAL A 69 1.93 8.47 1.83
C VAL A 69 2.02 8.61 3.35
N MET A 70 2.58 7.61 4.04
CA MET A 70 2.72 7.62 5.50
C MET A 70 3.70 8.68 5.99
N ALA A 71 4.79 8.93 5.26
CA ALA A 71 5.78 9.94 5.62
C ALA A 71 5.16 11.35 5.72
N CYS A 72 4.12 11.63 4.94
CA CYS A 72 3.39 12.89 4.99
C CYS A 72 2.74 13.16 6.35
N SER A 73 2.44 12.13 7.16
CA SER A 73 1.90 12.31 8.52
C SER A 73 2.87 13.01 9.49
N ARG A 74 4.18 12.98 9.18
CA ARG A 74 5.28 13.41 10.07
C ARG A 74 5.29 12.75 11.45
N ASN A 75 4.58 11.64 11.60
CA ASN A 75 4.50 10.90 12.84
C ASN A 75 5.41 9.66 12.75
N THR A 76 6.55 9.70 13.43
CA THR A 76 7.56 8.63 13.41
C THR A 76 6.99 7.28 13.81
N PHE A 77 6.02 7.23 14.73
CA PHE A 77 5.41 5.97 15.15
C PHE A 77 4.63 5.29 14.02
N PHE A 78 3.89 6.07 13.22
CA PHE A 78 3.20 5.52 12.04
C PHE A 78 4.18 5.01 10.99
N ILE A 79 5.23 5.80 10.70
CA ILE A 79 6.24 5.47 9.69
C ILE A 79 7.00 4.19 10.08
N ASP A 80 7.50 4.12 11.32
CA ASP A 80 8.28 2.98 11.79
C ASP A 80 7.44 1.71 11.94
N ALA A 81 6.18 1.85 12.34
CA ALA A 81 5.24 0.75 12.42
C ALA A 81 4.97 0.14 11.04
N LEU A 82 4.71 0.97 10.02
CA LEU A 82 4.53 0.47 8.64
C LEU A 82 5.79 -0.25 8.15
N ARG A 83 6.97 0.38 8.29
CA ARG A 83 8.24 -0.23 7.85
C ARG A 83 8.50 -1.58 8.51
N ARG A 84 8.16 -1.73 9.79
CA ARG A 84 8.27 -3.01 10.50
C ARG A 84 7.34 -4.06 9.88
N VAL A 85 6.09 -3.69 9.61
CA VAL A 85 5.09 -4.58 9.01
C VAL A 85 5.51 -5.00 7.59
N ASP A 86 5.98 -4.07 6.78
CA ASP A 86 6.41 -4.35 5.41
C ASP A 86 7.65 -5.24 5.35
N ARG A 87 8.57 -5.17 6.33
CA ARG A 87 9.66 -6.16 6.44
C ARG A 87 9.14 -7.58 6.67
N LEU A 88 8.12 -7.75 7.53
CA LEU A 88 7.53 -9.06 7.80
C LEU A 88 6.77 -9.60 6.59
N ARG A 89 6.05 -8.74 5.89
CA ARG A 89 5.24 -9.11 4.71
C ARG A 89 6.08 -9.47 3.49
N ARG A 90 7.27 -8.87 3.31
CA ARG A 90 8.14 -9.10 2.13
C ARG A 90 8.37 -10.59 1.84
N LEU A 91 8.68 -11.39 2.86
CA LEU A 91 8.94 -12.83 2.71
C LEU A 91 7.69 -13.62 2.27
N MET A 92 6.51 -13.19 2.70
CA MET A 92 5.25 -13.86 2.38
C MET A 92 4.78 -13.52 0.96
N GLU A 93 4.98 -12.27 0.53
CA GLU A 93 4.61 -11.79 -0.80
C GLU A 93 5.42 -12.46 -1.90
N TYR A 94 6.69 -12.81 -1.63
CA TYR A 94 7.51 -13.59 -2.56
C TYR A 94 6.93 -14.98 -2.84
N ARG A 95 6.22 -15.57 -1.86
CA ARG A 95 5.60 -16.89 -1.97
C ARG A 95 4.16 -16.84 -2.49
N ARG A 96 3.52 -15.67 -2.48
CA ARG A 96 2.09 -15.50 -2.76
C ARG A 96 1.84 -14.27 -3.63
N SER A 97 2.30 -14.30 -4.88
CA SER A 97 2.06 -13.19 -5.79
C SER A 97 0.59 -13.13 -6.22
N LEU A 98 0.05 -11.92 -6.28
CA LEU A 98 -1.25 -11.67 -6.90
C LEU A 98 -1.21 -12.01 -8.39
N GLN A 99 -2.36 -12.43 -8.92
CA GLN A 99 -2.55 -12.47 -10.37
C GLN A 99 -2.38 -11.05 -10.96
N ARG A 100 -1.81 -10.96 -12.17
CA ARG A 100 -1.39 -9.67 -12.75
C ARG A 100 -2.54 -8.69 -12.96
N ASP A 101 -3.72 -9.17 -13.34
CA ASP A 101 -4.89 -8.31 -13.53
C ASP A 101 -5.37 -7.70 -12.20
N ARG A 102 -5.24 -8.42 -11.09
CA ARG A 102 -5.51 -7.87 -9.76
C ARG A 102 -4.45 -6.86 -9.34
N ALA A 103 -3.18 -7.14 -9.60
CA ALA A 103 -2.11 -6.19 -9.31
C ALA A 103 -2.28 -4.89 -10.11
N LEU A 104 -2.77 -4.96 -11.35
CA LEU A 104 -3.10 -3.80 -12.17
C LEU A 104 -4.17 -2.91 -11.51
N VAL A 105 -5.26 -3.51 -11.01
CA VAL A 105 -6.31 -2.77 -10.27
C VAL A 105 -5.72 -2.06 -9.05
N ARG A 106 -4.86 -2.75 -8.27
CA ARG A 106 -4.19 -2.16 -7.10
C ARG A 106 -3.33 -0.95 -7.46
N CYS A 107 -2.57 -1.06 -8.55
CA CYS A 107 -1.75 0.06 -9.02
C CYS A 107 -2.61 1.25 -9.46
N ALA A 108 -3.76 1.00 -10.10
CA ALA A 108 -4.71 2.07 -10.42
C ALA A 108 -5.29 2.73 -9.16
N GLU A 109 -5.65 1.94 -8.14
CA GLU A 109 -6.10 2.46 -6.83
C GLU A 109 -5.02 3.32 -6.16
N HIS A 110 -3.74 2.94 -6.22
CA HIS A 110 -2.64 3.77 -5.71
C HIS A 110 -2.56 5.12 -6.43
N VAL A 111 -2.78 5.14 -7.74
CA VAL A 111 -2.76 6.40 -8.48
C VAL A 111 -3.91 7.31 -8.05
N GLU A 112 -5.11 6.77 -7.84
CA GLU A 112 -6.26 7.53 -7.33
C GLU A 112 -5.99 8.12 -5.93
N ILE A 113 -5.41 7.34 -5.03
CA ILE A 113 -5.00 7.82 -3.70
C ILE A 113 -4.02 9.00 -3.82
N ALA A 114 -3.02 8.88 -4.71
CA ALA A 114 -2.09 9.97 -4.95
C ALA A 114 -2.79 11.21 -5.51
N ASP A 115 -3.71 11.05 -6.46
CA ASP A 115 -4.45 12.15 -7.06
C ASP A 115 -5.29 12.91 -6.03
N LEU A 116 -5.98 12.20 -5.13
CA LEU A 116 -6.71 12.81 -4.02
C LEU A 116 -5.79 13.59 -3.07
N LEU A 117 -4.64 13.03 -2.70
CA LEU A 117 -3.66 13.70 -1.84
C LEU A 117 -3.04 14.93 -2.50
N LEU A 118 -2.69 14.84 -3.79
CA LEU A 118 -2.15 15.97 -4.57
C LEU A 118 -3.17 17.10 -4.73
N ALA A 119 -4.47 16.79 -4.73
CA ALA A 119 -5.58 17.72 -4.72
C ALA A 119 -5.96 18.25 -3.31
N GLY A 120 -5.24 17.84 -2.26
CA GLY A 120 -5.51 18.26 -0.88
C GLY A 120 -6.71 17.57 -0.21
N LYS A 121 -7.29 16.55 -0.86
CA LYS A 121 -8.50 15.85 -0.42
C LYS A 121 -8.17 14.70 0.54
N ARG A 122 -7.57 15.05 1.68
CA ARG A 122 -7.04 14.08 2.66
C ARG A 122 -8.10 13.13 3.23
N ALA A 123 -9.30 13.64 3.52
CA ALA A 123 -10.39 12.83 4.07
C ALA A 123 -10.89 11.79 3.05
N GLU A 124 -11.06 12.20 1.79
CA GLU A 124 -11.41 11.32 0.67
C GLU A 124 -10.31 10.27 0.45
N ALA A 125 -9.03 10.68 0.43
CA ALA A 125 -7.90 9.78 0.30
C ALA A 125 -7.83 8.75 1.45
N SER A 126 -8.11 9.16 2.69
CA SER A 126 -8.17 8.26 3.85
C SER A 126 -9.30 7.22 3.71
N ALA A 127 -10.49 7.64 3.30
CA ALA A 127 -11.62 6.74 3.08
C ALA A 127 -11.31 5.73 1.96
N TYR A 128 -10.76 6.21 0.84
CA TYR A 128 -10.39 5.36 -0.30
C TYR A 128 -9.24 4.39 0.04
N LEU A 129 -8.23 4.85 0.79
CA LEU A 129 -7.14 3.98 1.27
C LEU A 129 -7.65 2.86 2.18
N ARG A 130 -8.65 3.14 3.02
CA ARG A 130 -9.30 2.11 3.84
C ARG A 130 -10.00 1.06 2.98
N GLU A 131 -10.71 1.46 1.93
CA GLU A 131 -11.35 0.54 0.98
C GLU A 131 -10.31 -0.32 0.26
N HIS A 132 -9.28 0.32 -0.30
CA HIS A 132 -8.14 -0.33 -0.93
C HIS A 132 -7.57 -1.43 -0.02
N LEU A 133 -7.18 -1.10 1.22
CA LEU A 133 -6.61 -2.07 2.16
C LEU A 133 -7.59 -3.18 2.56
N SER A 134 -8.89 -2.89 2.62
CA SER A 134 -9.93 -3.85 3.02
C SER A 134 -10.11 -4.93 1.97
N SER A 135 -10.11 -4.54 0.69
CA SER A 135 -10.19 -5.52 -0.39
C SER A 135 -8.93 -6.37 -0.47
N VAL A 136 -7.74 -5.86 -0.08
CA VAL A 136 -6.52 -6.71 -0.04
C VAL A 136 -6.61 -7.77 1.05
N GLY A 137 -7.06 -7.38 2.25
CA GLY A 137 -7.13 -8.26 3.41
C GLY A 137 -8.09 -9.43 3.21
N VAL A 138 -9.27 -9.18 2.61
CA VAL A 138 -10.26 -10.22 2.30
C VAL A 138 -9.73 -11.17 1.23
N GLU A 139 -9.18 -10.64 0.13
CA GLU A 139 -8.73 -11.45 -1.00
C GLU A 139 -7.54 -12.35 -0.67
N LYS A 140 -6.62 -11.91 0.18
CA LYS A 140 -5.46 -12.72 0.57
C LYS A 140 -5.69 -13.62 1.78
N ALA A 141 -6.76 -13.39 2.54
CA ALA A 141 -7.27 -14.28 3.57
C ALA A 141 -8.06 -15.46 2.98
N SER A 142 -8.70 -15.27 1.82
CA SER A 142 -9.26 -16.37 1.02
C SER A 142 -8.14 -17.28 0.52
N ARG A 143 -8.28 -18.60 0.74
CA ARG A 143 -7.32 -19.63 0.33
C ARG A 143 -7.03 -19.53 -1.19
N PRO A 144 -5.83 -19.93 -1.66
CA PRO A 144 -5.74 -20.40 -3.03
C PRO A 144 -6.61 -21.66 -3.11
N ASP A 145 -7.72 -21.61 -3.83
CA ASP A 145 -8.43 -22.81 -4.21
C ASP A 145 -7.51 -23.64 -5.12
N GLY A 146 -7.30 -24.91 -4.74
CA GLY A 146 -6.73 -25.96 -5.59
C GLY A 146 -5.22 -25.95 -5.74
#